data_AF-A0A7S2YUJ2-F1
#
_entry.id   AF-A0A7S2YUJ2-F1
#
_cell.length_a   1.000
_cell.length_b   1.000
_cell.length_c   1.000
_cell.angle_alpha   90.00
_cell.angle_beta   90.00
_cell.angle_gamma   90.00
#
_symmetry.space_group_name_H-M   'P 1'
#
loop_
_entity.id
_entity.type
_entity.pdbx_description
1 polymer ?
#
loop_
_entity_poly.entity_id
_entity_poly.type
_entity_poly.pdbx_seq_one_letter_code
_entity_poly.pdbx_strand_id
1 'polypeptide(L)'
;YFFPNSDAEALEQVVVPLCTILYEIVRPYFIAMYDIGSLCGIISILRTEIIEEQFEGGLGKGEALAAMRPVMEEILADVQERLVYSMQQYIRDEISYYTPTKEDLLEFDAAEEAEEAA
;
A
#
# COMPACT_ATOMS: atom_id res chain seq x y z
N TYR A 1 -32.70 -6.41 -18.01
CA TYR A 1 -31.95 -7.62 -17.62
C TYR A 1 -30.53 -7.47 -18.14
N PHE A 2 -29.58 -7.09 -17.28
CA PHE A 2 -28.19 -6.86 -17.67
C PHE A 2 -27.40 -8.18 -17.77
N PHE A 3 -27.82 -9.22 -17.04
CA PHE A 3 -27.38 -10.60 -17.20
C PHE A 3 -28.61 -11.52 -17.21
N PRO A 4 -29.03 -12.07 -18.37
CA PRO A 4 -30.14 -13.00 -18.43
C PRO A 4 -29.62 -14.39 -18.02
N ASN A 5 -29.99 -14.82 -16.81
CA ASN A 5 -29.39 -15.92 -16.05
C ASN A 5 -28.00 -15.55 -15.50
N SER A 6 -27.77 -15.82 -14.22
CA SER A 6 -26.54 -15.48 -13.48
C SER A 6 -25.35 -16.30 -13.97
N ASP A 7 -24.89 -16.04 -15.20
CA ASP A 7 -23.72 -16.66 -15.78
C ASP A 7 -22.46 -15.96 -15.25
N ALA A 8 -21.74 -16.65 -14.37
CA ALA A 8 -20.55 -16.13 -13.72
C ALA A 8 -19.44 -15.78 -14.74
N GLU A 9 -19.38 -16.51 -15.84
CA GLU A 9 -18.39 -16.29 -16.91
C GLU A 9 -18.67 -14.98 -17.67
N ALA A 10 -19.95 -14.66 -17.91
CA ALA A 10 -20.33 -13.41 -18.54
C ALA A 10 -20.06 -12.18 -17.65
N LEU A 11 -20.14 -12.34 -16.32
CA LEU A 11 -19.77 -11.29 -15.38
C LEU A 11 -18.26 -11.08 -15.35
N GLU A 12 -17.47 -12.16 -15.31
CA GLU A 12 -16.02 -12.13 -15.34
C GLU A 12 -15.47 -11.38 -16.58
N GLN A 13 -16.07 -11.62 -17.75
CA GLN A 13 -15.72 -10.93 -19.00
C GLN A 13 -15.89 -9.40 -18.95
N VAL A 14 -16.70 -8.88 -18.02
CA VAL A 14 -16.89 -7.43 -17.81
C VAL A 14 -16.02 -6.92 -16.65
N VAL A 15 -15.90 -7.70 -15.59
CA VAL A 15 -15.14 -7.33 -14.38
C VAL A 15 -13.66 -7.18 -14.69
N VAL A 16 -13.06 -8.10 -15.45
CA VAL A 16 -11.62 -8.04 -15.75
C VAL A 16 -11.24 -6.74 -16.48
N PRO A 17 -11.87 -6.36 -17.63
CA PRO A 17 -11.56 -5.09 -18.28
C PRO A 17 -11.84 -3.86 -17.42
N LEU A 18 -12.89 -3.89 -16.60
CA LEU A 18 -13.22 -2.79 -15.69
C LEU A 18 -12.10 -2.59 -14.67
N CYS A 19 -11.61 -3.68 -14.06
CA CYS A 19 -10.50 -3.64 -13.11
C CYS A 19 -9.21 -3.15 -13.77
N THR A 20 -8.92 -3.59 -15.00
CA THR A 20 -7.78 -3.06 -15.77
C THR A 20 -7.88 -1.55 -15.97
N ILE A 21 -9.05 -1.03 -16.38
CA ILE A 21 -9.23 0.42 -16.57
C ILE A 21 -9.09 1.17 -15.24
N LEU A 22 -9.68 0.65 -14.16
CA LEU A 22 -9.53 1.24 -12.83
C LEU A 22 -8.07 1.29 -12.41
N TYR A 23 -7.32 0.22 -12.65
CA TYR A 23 -5.89 0.18 -12.37
C TYR A 23 -5.11 1.25 -13.15
N GLU A 24 -5.31 1.33 -14.46
CA GLU A 24 -4.64 2.32 -15.32
C GLU A 24 -4.93 3.77 -14.86
N ILE A 25 -6.13 4.02 -14.34
CA ILE A 25 -6.50 5.34 -13.80
C ILE A 25 -5.83 5.61 -12.46
N VAL A 26 -5.78 4.63 -11.56
CA VAL A 26 -5.27 4.83 -10.19
C VAL A 26 -3.73 4.78 -10.13
N ARG A 27 -3.07 4.02 -11.02
CA ARG A 27 -1.62 3.82 -11.03
C ARG A 27 -0.79 5.12 -10.99
N PRO A 28 -1.11 6.19 -11.77
CA PRO A 28 -0.39 7.46 -11.69
C PRO A 28 -0.40 8.10 -10.30
N TYR A 29 -1.46 7.90 -9.52
CA TYR A 29 -1.57 8.47 -8.17
C TYR A 29 -0.63 7.76 -7.18
N PHE A 30 -0.47 6.44 -7.29
CA PHE A 30 0.49 5.70 -6.49
C PHE A 30 1.92 6.09 -6.85
N ILE A 31 2.24 6.19 -8.14
CA ILE A 31 3.58 6.59 -8.61
C ILE A 31 3.96 8.00 -8.11
N ALA A 32 2.99 8.91 -8.00
CA ALA A 32 3.23 10.28 -7.53
C ALA A 32 3.30 10.42 -6.00
N MET A 33 2.99 9.37 -5.24
CA MET A 33 2.93 9.43 -3.78
C MET A 33 4.33 9.41 -3.16
N TYR A 34 4.62 10.29 -2.21
CA TYR A 34 5.91 10.35 -1.51
C TYR A 34 5.82 10.15 0.00
N ASP A 35 4.61 10.30 0.56
CA ASP A 35 4.42 10.13 1.99
C ASP A 35 4.54 8.65 2.38
N ILE A 36 5.63 8.32 3.07
CA ILE A 36 5.96 6.97 3.52
C ILE A 36 4.86 6.41 4.42
N GLY A 37 4.29 7.25 5.30
CA GLY A 37 3.22 6.83 6.21
C GLY A 37 1.98 6.35 5.46
N SER A 38 1.54 7.15 4.48
CA SER A 38 0.41 6.80 3.61
C SER A 38 0.67 5.54 2.79
N LEU A 39 1.88 5.39 2.22
CA LEU A 39 2.26 4.18 1.47
C LEU A 39 2.18 2.93 2.35
N CYS A 40 2.72 2.98 3.57
CA CYS A 40 2.61 1.89 4.54
C CYS A 40 1.15 1.56 4.89
N GLY A 41 0.31 2.58 5.12
CA GLY A 41 -1.11 2.40 5.41
C GLY A 41 -1.85 1.71 4.27
N ILE A 42 -1.62 2.13 3.03
CA ILE A 42 -2.24 1.52 1.84
C ILE A 42 -1.79 0.07 1.67
N ILE A 43 -0.50 -0.22 1.83
CA ILE A 43 0.03 -1.59 1.77
C ILE A 43 -0.62 -2.46 2.83
N SER A 44 -0.78 -1.95 4.05
CA SER A 44 -1.45 -2.67 5.14
C SER A 44 -2.88 -3.04 4.74
N ILE A 45 -3.68 -2.06 4.32
CA ILE A 45 -5.09 -2.26 3.91
C ILE A 45 -5.18 -3.26 2.75
N LEU A 46 -4.39 -3.06 1.70
CA LEU A 46 -4.38 -3.95 0.53
C LEU A 46 -4.04 -5.39 0.92
N ARG A 47 -3.04 -5.58 1.78
CA ARG A 47 -2.58 -6.91 2.16
C ARG A 47 -3.58 -7.61 3.09
N THR A 48 -3.96 -6.97 4.18
CA THR A 48 -4.74 -7.62 5.24
C THR A 48 -6.23 -7.58 4.94
N GLU A 49 -6.78 -6.40 4.68
CA GLU A 49 -8.24 -6.23 4.56
C GLU A 49 -8.76 -6.67 3.19
N ILE A 50 -7.94 -6.55 2.15
CA ILE A 50 -8.35 -6.89 0.78
C ILE A 50 -7.87 -8.30 0.42
N ILE A 51 -6.56 -8.54 0.29
CA ILE A 51 -6.02 -9.84 -0.14
C ILE A 51 -6.35 -10.96 0.86
N GLU A 52 -5.92 -10.82 2.11
CA GLU A 52 -6.09 -11.88 3.10
C GLU A 52 -7.57 -12.06 3.49
N GLU A 53 -8.32 -11.00 3.77
CA GLU A 53 -9.71 -11.13 4.25
C GLU A 53 -10.76 -11.37 3.14
N GLN A 54 -10.68 -10.71 1.98
CA GLN A 54 -11.72 -10.84 0.94
C GLN A 54 -11.46 -11.99 -0.04
N PHE A 55 -10.19 -12.32 -0.31
CA PHE A 55 -9.85 -13.37 -1.27
C PHE A 55 -9.44 -14.70 -0.62
N GLU A 56 -8.75 -14.66 0.52
CA GLU A 56 -8.23 -15.86 1.20
C GLU A 56 -9.09 -16.25 2.42
N GLY A 57 -9.75 -15.28 3.04
CA GLY A 57 -10.67 -15.46 4.15
C GLY A 57 -11.94 -16.15 3.67
N GLY A 58 -12.26 -17.31 4.24
CA GLY A 58 -13.35 -18.21 3.84
C GLY A 58 -14.80 -17.68 3.95
N LEU A 59 -15.01 -16.37 3.94
CA LEU A 59 -16.30 -15.67 3.93
C LEU A 59 -16.96 -15.68 2.54
N GLY A 60 -16.97 -16.80 1.80
CA GLY A 60 -17.86 -17.07 0.65
C GLY A 60 -17.97 -16.06 -0.51
N LYS A 61 -17.23 -14.94 -0.48
CA LYS A 61 -17.21 -13.87 -1.50
C LYS A 61 -16.03 -14.01 -2.46
N GLY A 62 -15.02 -14.81 -2.09
CA GLY A 62 -13.79 -15.00 -2.86
C GLY A 62 -14.04 -15.45 -4.30
N GLU A 63 -15.03 -16.32 -4.56
CA GLU A 63 -15.38 -16.74 -5.92
C GLU A 63 -15.99 -15.61 -6.75
N ALA A 64 -16.88 -14.79 -6.17
CA ALA A 64 -17.54 -13.70 -6.90
C ALA A 64 -16.58 -12.53 -7.22
N LEU A 65 -15.52 -12.39 -6.42
CA LEU A 65 -14.52 -11.34 -6.59
C LEU A 65 -13.23 -11.84 -7.24
N ALA A 66 -13.07 -13.15 -7.46
CA ALA A 66 -11.81 -13.78 -7.88
C ALA A 66 -11.15 -13.09 -9.08
N ALA A 67 -11.96 -12.65 -10.06
CA ALA A 67 -11.52 -11.92 -11.24
C ALA A 67 -10.77 -10.61 -10.94
N MET A 68 -11.01 -10.00 -9.78
CA MET A 68 -10.36 -8.76 -9.33
C MET A 68 -9.02 -9.00 -8.64
N ARG A 69 -8.75 -10.21 -8.15
CA ARG A 69 -7.56 -10.54 -7.34
C ARG A 69 -6.25 -10.14 -8.02
N PRO A 70 -6.02 -10.46 -9.31
CA PRO A 70 -4.76 -10.13 -9.97
C PRO A 70 -4.49 -8.62 -9.98
N VAL A 71 -5.53 -7.81 -10.21
CA VAL A 71 -5.40 -6.35 -10.23
C VAL A 71 -5.11 -5.79 -8.84
N MET A 72 -5.70 -6.36 -7.78
CA MET A 72 -5.37 -5.96 -6.41
C MET A 72 -3.93 -6.31 -6.03
N GLU A 73 -3.43 -7.47 -6.48
CA GLU A 73 -2.03 -7.88 -6.29
C GLU A 73 -1.06 -6.98 -7.07
N GLU A 74 -1.40 -6.58 -8.30
CA GLU A 74 -0.62 -5.62 -9.09
C GLU A 74 -0.54 -4.24 -8.41
N ILE A 75 -1.67 -3.75 -7.90
CA ILE A 75 -1.70 -2.49 -7.12
C ILE A 75 -0.81 -2.61 -5.88
N LEU A 76 -0.91 -3.71 -5.14
CA LEU A 76 -0.08 -3.94 -3.96
C LEU A 76 1.41 -3.93 -4.31
N ALA A 77 1.80 -4.60 -5.38
CA ALA A 77 3.19 -4.64 -5.84
C ALA A 77 3.71 -3.24 -6.21
N ASP A 78 2.95 -2.46 -6.97
CA ASP A 78 3.34 -1.10 -7.38
C ASP A 78 3.51 -0.17 -6.15
N VAL A 79 2.59 -0.23 -5.18
CA VAL A 79 2.68 0.59 -3.96
C VAL A 79 3.88 0.16 -3.10
N GLN A 80 4.17 -1.14 -3.02
CA GLN A 80 5.37 -1.65 -2.34
C GLN A 80 6.66 -1.18 -3.00
N GLU A 81 6.77 -1.26 -4.33
CA GLU A 81 7.92 -0.73 -5.07
C GLU A 81 8.08 0.76 -4.79
N ARG A 82 6.97 1.50 -4.77
CA ARG A 82 6.99 2.92 -4.48
C ARG A 82 7.46 3.24 -3.06
N LEU A 83 7.03 2.45 -2.07
CA LEU A 83 7.52 2.58 -0.69
C LEU A 83 9.03 2.35 -0.61
N VAL A 84 9.52 1.29 -1.25
CA VAL A 84 10.96 0.98 -1.30
C VAL A 84 11.74 2.14 -1.89
N TYR A 85 11.29 2.67 -3.03
CA TYR A 85 11.92 3.82 -3.67
C TYR A 85 11.91 5.06 -2.75
N SER A 86 10.77 5.38 -2.16
CA SER A 86 10.61 6.57 -1.31
C SER A 86 11.49 6.48 -0.06
N MET A 87 11.58 5.28 0.55
CA MET A 87 12.48 5.03 1.67
C MET A 87 13.95 5.15 1.30
N GLN A 88 14.35 4.64 0.12
CA GLN A 88 15.73 4.79 -0.34
C GLN A 88 16.11 6.25 -0.59
N GLN A 89 15.18 7.07 -1.12
CA GLN A 89 15.39 8.51 -1.24
C GLN A 89 15.49 9.17 0.14
N TYR A 90 14.55 8.89 1.05
CA TYR A 90 14.58 9.44 2.41
C TYR A 90 15.88 9.08 3.16
N ILE A 91 16.35 7.84 3.09
CA ILE A 91 17.62 7.44 3.70
C ILE A 91 18.80 8.19 3.10
N ARG A 92 18.81 8.39 1.78
CA ARG A 92 19.88 9.13 1.11
C ARG A 92 19.89 10.60 1.54
N ASP A 93 18.73 11.24 1.52
CA ASP A 93 18.61 12.68 1.61
C ASP A 93 18.57 13.16 3.07
N GLU A 94 17.84 12.45 3.93
CA GLU A 94 17.60 12.86 5.32
C GLU A 94 18.44 12.12 6.36
N ILE A 95 19.05 10.96 6.03
CA ILE A 95 19.81 10.16 7.01
C ILE A 95 21.31 10.11 6.68
N SER A 96 21.69 9.77 5.45
CA SER A 96 23.08 9.37 5.11
C SER A 96 24.12 10.48 5.33
N TYR A 97 23.70 11.75 5.28
CA TYR A 97 24.55 12.92 5.49
C TYR A 97 24.01 13.87 6.54
N TYR A 98 23.10 13.37 7.39
CA TYR A 98 22.53 14.17 8.44
C TYR A 98 23.62 14.64 9.40
N THR A 99 23.68 15.96 9.56
CA THR A 99 24.54 16.60 10.56
C THR A 99 23.61 17.12 11.66
N PRO A 100 23.72 16.60 12.89
CA PRO A 100 22.87 17.01 14.00
C PRO A 100 22.92 18.53 14.19
N THR A 101 21.75 19.13 14.37
CA THR A 101 21.64 20.53 14.75
C THR A 101 21.97 20.69 16.24
N LYS A 102 22.12 21.93 16.70
CA LYS A 102 22.38 22.18 18.13
C LYS A 102 21.20 21.74 18.98
N GLU A 103 20.00 21.90 18.46
CA GLU A 103 18.75 21.50 19.09
C GLU A 103 18.71 19.97 19.27
N ASP A 104 19.09 19.19 18.25
CA ASP A 104 19.14 17.73 18.33
C ASP A 104 20.15 17.23 19.39
N LEU A 105 21.28 17.93 19.53
CA LEU A 105 22.28 17.63 20.56
C LEU A 105 21.78 17.96 21.96
N LEU A 106 21.06 19.07 22.14
CA LEU A 106 20.48 19.45 23.43
C LEU A 106 19.37 18.48 23.87
N GLU A 107 18.57 17.98 22.93
CA GLU A 107 17.58 16.94 23.21
C GLU A 107 18.24 15.62 23.60
N PHE A 108 19.34 15.26 22.93
CA PHE A 108 20.13 14.07 23.28
C PHE A 108 20.71 14.17 24.70
N ASP A 109 21.37 15.28 25.05
CA ASP A 109 21.94 15.49 26.38
C ASP A 109 20.86 15.42 27.48
N ALA A 110 19.68 16.00 27.24
CA ALA A 110 18.57 15.96 28.18
C ALA A 110 17.98 14.55 28.36
N ALA A 111 17.98 13.73 27.30
CA ALA A 111 17.54 12.33 27.38
C ALA A 111 18.54 11.47 28.17
N GLU A 112 19.85 11.69 28.00
CA GLU A 112 20.91 10.99 28.74
C GLU A 112 20.84 11.32 30.24
N GLU A 113 20.68 12.60 30.60
CA GLU A 113 20.50 13.02 32.00
C GLU A 113 19.24 12.41 32.65
N ALA A 114 18.16 12.22 31.88
CA ALA A 114 16.93 11.61 32.38
C ALA A 114 17.05 10.09 32.61
N GLU A 115 17.86 9.40 31.80
CA GLU A 115 18.15 7.98 31.97
C GLU A 115 19.07 7.73 33.17
N GLU A 116 20.07 8.58 33.41
CA GLU A 116 20.95 8.48 34.58
C GLU A 116 20.25 8.79 35.91
N ALA A 117 19.15 9.54 35.89
CA ALA A 117 18.36 9.91 37.07
C ALA A 117 17.27 8.89 37.46
N ALA A 118 17.05 7.83 36.66
CA ALA A 118 16.01 6.80 36.83
C ALA A 118 16.55 5.51 37.49
#